data_AF-A0A0Q4JTB0-F1
#
_entry.id   AF-A0A0Q4JTB0-F1
#
_cell.length_a   1.000
_cell.length_b   1.000
_cell.length_c   1.000
_cell.angle_alpha   90.00
_cell.angle_beta   90.00
_cell.angle_gamma   90.00
#
_symmetry.space_group_name_H-M   'P 1'
#
loop_
_entity.id
_entity.type
_entity.pdbx_description
1 polymer ?
#
loop_
_entity_poly.entity_id
_entity_poly.type
_entity_poly.pdbx_seq_one_letter_code
_entity_poly.pdbx_strand_id
1 'polypeptide(L)'
;MERIERPDTDGERVVVRLLRHYRGIHDRDGGGGALASLVALGQTLRLPPAGSVALASVFQLTEALLGRRLTTECCCSCDYSPDERAVIRLLGARLPCVAGTGTVEIPHGLPGALAWAILSVRSLCGAILVLPSRPLQVDDPACPFDRPFGA
;
A
#
# COMPACT_ATOMS: atom_id res chain seq x y z
N MET A 1 13.16 12.86 -15.13
CA MET A 1 11.83 13.27 -14.65
C MET A 1 10.82 12.50 -15.46
N GLU A 2 10.49 11.30 -15.01
CA GLU A 2 9.60 10.39 -15.74
C GLU A 2 8.17 10.89 -15.57
N ARG A 3 7.62 11.41 -16.66
CA ARG A 3 6.24 11.88 -16.74
C ARG A 3 5.37 10.62 -16.88
N ILE A 4 4.93 10.08 -15.76
CA ILE A 4 4.06 8.89 -15.76
C ILE A 4 2.70 9.35 -16.28
N GLU A 5 2.31 8.78 -17.42
CA GLU A 5 0.97 8.92 -17.98
C GLU A 5 -0.06 8.59 -16.90
N ARG A 6 -1.20 9.30 -16.92
CA ARG A 6 -2.33 9.21 -15.97
C ARG A 6 -2.49 7.86 -15.25
N PRO A 7 -3.00 7.83 -14.00
CA PRO A 7 -3.33 6.59 -13.28
C PRO A 7 -3.81 5.48 -14.22
N ASP A 8 -3.00 4.44 -14.34
CA ASP A 8 -3.08 3.43 -15.39
C ASP A 8 -4.34 2.56 -15.18
N THR A 9 -4.84 2.52 -13.94
CA THR A 9 -6.13 1.89 -13.59
C THR A 9 -6.92 2.68 -12.53
N ASP A 10 -8.22 2.38 -12.40
CA ASP A 10 -9.09 2.91 -11.33
C ASP A 10 -8.61 2.45 -9.94
N GLY A 11 -8.07 1.23 -9.85
CA GLY A 11 -7.53 0.66 -8.62
C GLY A 11 -6.34 1.43 -8.04
N GLU A 12 -5.42 1.89 -8.89
CA GLU A 12 -4.28 2.71 -8.46
C GLU A 12 -4.75 4.02 -7.81
N ARG A 13 -5.78 4.66 -8.39
CA ARG A 13 -6.34 5.90 -7.83
C ARG A 13 -6.97 5.66 -6.47
N VAL A 14 -7.67 4.55 -6.29
CA VAL A 14 -8.30 4.23 -5.00
C VAL A 14 -7.24 4.08 -3.92
N VAL A 15 -6.16 3.33 -4.18
CA VAL A 15 -5.04 3.14 -3.25
C VAL A 15 -4.40 4.49 -2.91
N VAL A 16 -4.05 5.31 -3.91
CA VAL A 16 -3.37 6.59 -3.69
C VAL A 16 -4.26 7.59 -2.95
N ARG A 17 -5.55 7.67 -3.29
CA ARG A 17 -6.49 8.57 -2.58
C ARG A 17 -6.61 8.18 -1.11
N LEU A 18 -6.69 6.89 -0.82
CA LEU A 18 -6.72 6.40 0.57
C LEU A 18 -5.39 6.65 1.29
N LEU A 19 -4.25 6.43 0.65
CA LEU A 19 -2.94 6.68 1.25
C LEU A 19 -2.72 8.17 1.56
N ARG A 20 -3.07 9.06 0.64
CA ARG A 20 -3.01 10.52 0.87
C ARG A 20 -3.92 10.97 2.00
N HIS A 21 -5.12 10.40 2.08
CA HIS A 21 -6.06 10.68 3.17
C HIS A 21 -5.54 10.15 4.51
N TYR A 22 -5.04 8.93 4.54
CA TYR A 22 -4.37 8.33 5.70
C TYR A 22 -3.27 9.24 6.25
N ARG A 23 -2.37 9.72 5.38
CA ARG A 23 -1.28 10.63 5.78
C ARG A 23 -1.79 11.97 6.29
N GLY A 24 -2.77 12.57 5.60
CA GLY A 24 -3.37 13.84 6.00
C GLY A 24 -4.06 13.78 7.36
N ILE A 25 -4.63 12.63 7.74
CA ILE A 25 -5.23 12.43 9.06
C ILE A 25 -4.16 12.14 10.11
N HIS A 26 -3.19 11.26 9.85
CA HIS A 26 -2.13 10.92 10.81
C HIS A 26 -1.19 12.07 11.16
N ASP A 27 -1.12 13.11 10.33
CA ASP A 27 -0.39 14.34 10.65
C ASP A 27 -1.22 15.31 11.53
N ARG A 28 -2.54 15.13 11.59
CA ARG A 28 -3.47 16.01 12.31
C ARG A 28 -4.06 15.39 13.58
N ASP A 29 -4.12 14.07 13.65
CA ASP A 29 -4.91 13.36 14.67
C ASP A 29 -4.01 12.57 15.63
N GLY A 30 -4.12 12.92 16.92
CA GLY A 30 -3.64 12.10 18.03
C GLY A 30 -4.71 11.16 18.59
N GLY A 31 -5.91 11.11 17.97
CA GLY A 31 -7.09 10.40 18.46
C GLY A 31 -7.67 9.37 17.49
N GLY A 32 -8.45 8.42 18.03
CA GLY A 32 -8.98 7.23 17.34
C GLY A 32 -9.99 7.45 16.21
N GLY A 33 -10.21 8.70 15.74
CA GLY A 33 -11.12 9.02 14.63
C GLY A 33 -10.56 8.71 13.24
N ALA A 34 -9.24 8.48 13.14
CA ALA A 34 -8.55 8.32 11.87
C ALA A 34 -9.04 7.13 11.04
N LEU A 35 -9.25 5.99 11.68
CA LEU A 35 -9.72 4.78 10.99
C LEU A 35 -11.15 4.94 10.48
N ALA A 36 -12.04 5.58 11.26
CA ALA A 36 -13.42 5.81 10.86
C ALA A 36 -13.50 6.72 9.62
N SER A 37 -12.69 7.78 9.59
CA SER A 37 -12.59 8.68 8.42
C SER A 37 -12.03 7.97 7.19
N LEU A 38 -11.06 7.08 7.38
CA LEU A 38 -10.51 6.26 6.30
C LEU A 38 -11.54 5.28 5.73
N VAL A 39 -12.30 4.60 6.59
CA VAL A 39 -13.38 3.68 6.19
C VAL A 39 -14.48 4.43 5.44
N ALA A 40 -14.86 5.62 5.91
CA ALA A 40 -15.85 6.46 5.24
C ALA A 40 -15.39 6.82 3.82
N LEU A 41 -14.14 7.25 3.64
CA LEU A 41 -13.58 7.51 2.30
C LEU A 41 -13.59 6.23 1.45
N GLY A 42 -13.14 5.10 1.99
CA GLY A 42 -13.12 3.82 1.28
C GLY A 42 -14.50 3.40 0.77
N GLN A 43 -15.55 3.60 1.56
CA GLN A 43 -16.93 3.35 1.13
C GLN A 43 -17.34 4.24 -0.06
N THR A 44 -16.96 5.53 -0.08
CA THR A 44 -17.22 6.39 -1.25
C THR A 44 -16.48 5.93 -2.51
N LEU A 45 -15.36 5.22 -2.33
CA LEU A 45 -14.57 4.59 -3.37
C LEU A 45 -15.00 3.13 -3.64
N ARG A 46 -16.18 2.72 -3.14
CA ARG A 46 -16.78 1.40 -3.29
C ARG A 46 -15.99 0.24 -2.66
N LEU A 47 -15.04 0.53 -1.78
CA LEU A 47 -14.35 -0.51 -1.03
C LEU A 47 -15.21 -1.01 0.13
N PRO A 48 -15.16 -2.32 0.44
CA PRO A 48 -15.75 -2.83 1.68
C PRO A 48 -15.03 -2.20 2.89
N PRO A 49 -15.73 -2.00 4.03
CA PRO A 49 -15.11 -1.47 5.24
C PRO A 49 -13.86 -2.24 5.67
N ALA A 50 -13.94 -3.58 5.65
CA ALA A 50 -12.81 -4.46 5.95
C ALA A 50 -11.64 -4.27 4.98
N GLY A 51 -11.90 -3.97 3.70
CA GLY A 51 -10.89 -3.68 2.70
C GLY A 51 -10.15 -2.36 2.98
N SER A 52 -10.88 -1.36 3.48
CA SER A 52 -10.29 -0.07 3.90
C SER A 52 -9.39 -0.25 5.12
N VAL A 53 -9.81 -1.06 6.09
CA VAL A 53 -8.99 -1.43 7.26
C VAL A 53 -7.74 -2.20 6.83
N ALA A 54 -7.87 -3.17 5.92
CA ALA A 54 -6.74 -3.93 5.42
C ALA A 54 -5.71 -3.03 4.70
N LEU A 55 -6.16 -2.05 3.90
CA LEU A 55 -5.29 -1.04 3.30
C LEU A 55 -4.59 -0.17 4.36
N ALA A 56 -5.31 0.24 5.41
CA ALA A 56 -4.71 0.97 6.53
C ALA A 56 -3.57 0.16 7.18
N SER A 57 -3.79 -1.14 7.41
CA SER A 57 -2.78 -2.04 7.95
C SER A 57 -1.57 -2.16 7.03
N VAL A 58 -1.76 -2.24 5.70
CA VAL A 58 -0.65 -2.23 4.74
C VAL A 58 0.17 -0.95 4.88
N PHE A 59 -0.47 0.22 4.96
CA PHE A 59 0.24 1.50 5.10
C PHE A 59 1.03 1.55 6.41
N GLN A 60 0.39 1.24 7.54
CA GLN A 60 1.02 1.26 8.86
C GLN A 60 2.20 0.27 8.96
N LEU A 61 2.03 -0.96 8.44
CA LEU A 61 3.09 -1.97 8.45
C LEU A 61 4.23 -1.61 7.50
N THR A 62 3.93 -0.95 6.39
CA THR A 62 4.95 -0.42 5.49
C THR A 62 5.77 0.67 6.17
N GLU A 63 5.11 1.61 6.86
CA GLU A 63 5.80 2.65 7.66
C GLU A 63 6.68 2.04 8.76
N ALA A 64 6.15 1.01 9.45
CA ALA A 64 6.89 0.29 10.48
C ALA A 64 8.13 -0.42 9.93
N LEU A 65 8.04 -1.04 8.74
CA LEU A 65 9.17 -1.65 8.07
C LEU A 65 10.21 -0.61 7.64
N LEU A 66 9.77 0.49 7.04
CA LEU A 66 10.66 1.56 6.59
C LEU A 66 11.30 2.36 7.74
N GLY A 67 10.78 2.24 8.96
CA GLY A 67 11.20 3.04 10.11
C GLY A 67 10.87 4.54 9.96
N ARG A 68 10.02 4.89 8.99
CA ARG A 68 9.60 6.26 8.71
C ARG A 68 8.18 6.30 8.14
N ARG A 69 7.55 7.47 8.22
CA ARG A 69 6.24 7.71 7.58
C ARG A 69 6.36 7.64 6.06
N LEU A 70 5.28 7.21 5.40
CA LEU A 70 5.17 7.22 3.95
C LEU A 70 5.07 8.67 3.47
N THR A 71 5.78 8.99 2.40
CA THR A 71 5.75 10.30 1.77
C THR A 71 4.72 10.27 0.66
N THR A 72 3.78 11.21 0.68
CA THR A 72 2.76 11.33 -0.36
C THR A 72 2.87 12.67 -1.05
N GLU A 73 2.45 12.72 -2.30
CA GLU A 73 2.25 14.01 -2.97
C GLU A 73 1.03 14.74 -2.40
N CYS A 74 0.88 16.01 -2.75
CA CYS A 74 -0.32 16.77 -2.40
C CYS A 74 -1.59 16.08 -2.92
N CYS A 75 -2.71 16.21 -2.20
CA CYS A 75 -4.00 15.60 -2.56
C CYS A 75 -4.47 15.93 -3.99
N CYS A 76 -4.12 17.12 -4.50
CA CYS A 76 -4.46 17.57 -5.85
C CYS A 76 -3.43 17.19 -6.93
N SER A 77 -2.28 16.61 -6.54
CA SER A 77 -1.24 16.24 -7.51
C SER A 77 -1.71 15.08 -8.38
N CYS A 78 -1.42 15.17 -9.68
CA CYS A 78 -1.62 14.06 -10.61
C CYS A 78 -0.42 13.09 -10.63
N ASP A 79 0.73 13.51 -10.09
CA ASP A 79 1.93 12.70 -10.02
C ASP A 79 1.92 11.80 -8.79
N TYR A 80 2.71 10.73 -8.83
CA TYR A 80 2.92 9.83 -7.69
C TYR A 80 4.26 10.07 -7.02
N SER A 81 4.28 9.99 -5.69
CA SER A 81 5.53 9.93 -4.95
C SER A 81 6.22 8.57 -5.15
N PRO A 82 7.52 8.45 -4.84
CA PRO A 82 8.19 7.15 -4.87
C PRO A 82 7.53 6.11 -3.95
N ASP A 83 7.07 6.52 -2.77
CA ASP A 83 6.39 5.63 -1.82
C ASP A 83 4.99 5.22 -2.31
N GLU A 84 4.24 6.14 -2.94
CA GLU A 84 2.93 5.83 -3.56
C GLU A 84 3.10 4.75 -4.65
N ARG A 85 4.11 4.91 -5.52
CA ARG A 85 4.45 3.89 -6.52
C ARG A 85 4.85 2.58 -5.88
N ALA A 86 5.66 2.63 -4.82
CA ALA A 86 6.14 1.44 -4.13
C ALA A 86 4.98 0.64 -3.50
N VAL A 87 4.01 1.31 -2.88
CA VAL A 87 2.81 0.67 -2.31
C VAL A 87 1.93 0.06 -3.40
N ILE A 88 1.72 0.75 -4.53
CA ILE A 88 1.00 0.18 -5.68
C ILE A 88 1.70 -1.08 -6.17
N ARG A 89 3.03 -1.02 -6.37
CA ARG A 89 3.83 -2.17 -6.82
C ARG A 89 3.76 -3.32 -5.82
N LEU A 90 3.85 -3.03 -4.52
CA LEU A 90 3.73 -4.02 -3.45
C LEU A 90 2.38 -4.75 -3.50
N LEU A 91 1.29 -4.02 -3.68
CA LEU A 91 -0.05 -4.60 -3.80
C LEU A 91 -0.27 -5.36 -5.12
N GLY A 92 0.42 -4.98 -6.20
CA GLY A 92 0.37 -5.65 -7.51
C GLY A 92 1.36 -6.82 -7.67
N ALA A 93 2.41 -6.91 -6.85
CA ALA A 93 3.46 -7.91 -6.98
C ALA A 93 2.96 -9.32 -6.68
N ARG A 94 3.33 -10.34 -7.46
CA ARG A 94 3.07 -11.73 -7.03
C ARG A 94 3.77 -11.95 -5.69
N LEU A 95 2.99 -12.23 -4.65
CA LEU A 95 3.55 -12.75 -3.42
C LEU A 95 4.15 -14.12 -3.78
N PRO A 96 5.38 -14.44 -3.36
CA PRO A 96 5.94 -15.76 -3.59
C PRO A 96 4.93 -16.77 -3.05
N CYS A 97 4.38 -17.59 -3.96
CA CYS A 97 3.63 -18.76 -3.55
C CYS A 97 4.65 -19.62 -2.80
N VAL A 98 4.45 -19.84 -1.51
CA VAL A 98 5.26 -20.81 -0.75
C VAL A 98 4.87 -22.18 -1.28
N ALA A 99 5.47 -22.56 -2.42
CA ALA A 99 5.29 -23.86 -3.04
C ALA A 99 5.78 -24.91 -2.06
N GLY A 100 4.93 -25.90 -1.80
CA GLY A 100 5.01 -26.74 -0.61
C GLY A 100 6.32 -27.49 -0.46
N THR A 101 6.86 -27.44 0.75
CA THR A 101 7.63 -28.50 1.41
C THR A 101 7.42 -28.34 2.91
N GLY A 102 6.71 -29.25 3.56
CA GLY A 102 7.01 -29.80 4.91
C GLY A 102 7.04 -28.91 6.17
N THR A 103 7.24 -27.60 6.09
CA THR A 103 7.28 -26.68 7.22
C THR A 103 6.88 -25.31 6.70
N VAL A 104 5.68 -24.85 7.06
CA VAL A 104 5.29 -23.47 6.79
C VAL A 104 6.20 -22.62 7.67
N GLU A 105 7.31 -22.13 7.12
CA GLU A 105 7.92 -20.91 7.65
C GLU A 105 6.88 -19.82 7.41
N ILE A 106 5.94 -19.70 8.35
CA ILE A 106 5.03 -18.57 8.41
C ILE A 106 5.99 -17.40 8.58
N PRO A 107 6.06 -16.46 7.61
CA PRO A 107 6.88 -15.28 7.79
C PRO A 107 6.38 -14.63 9.09
N HIS A 108 7.29 -14.53 10.06
CA HIS A 108 7.01 -14.02 11.39
C HIS A 108 7.61 -12.61 11.50
N GLY A 109 7.08 -11.81 12.44
CA GLY A 109 7.44 -10.41 12.55
C GLY A 109 6.79 -9.52 11.48
N LEU A 110 7.30 -8.30 11.36
CA LEU A 110 6.71 -7.24 10.53
C LEU A 110 6.57 -7.62 9.03
N PRO A 111 7.54 -8.28 8.38
CA PRO A 111 7.40 -8.68 6.97
C PRO A 111 6.23 -9.65 6.75
N GLY A 112 6.02 -10.58 7.69
CA GLY A 112 4.92 -11.53 7.64
C GLY A 112 3.55 -10.90 7.86
N ALA A 113 3.46 -9.98 8.83
CA ALA A 113 2.24 -9.19 9.04
C ALA A 113 1.88 -8.39 7.78
N LEU A 114 2.88 -7.77 7.12
CA LEU A 114 2.66 -7.04 5.87
C LEU A 114 2.17 -7.99 4.75
N ALA A 115 2.77 -9.17 4.61
CA ALA A 115 2.33 -10.17 3.63
C ALA A 115 0.86 -10.57 3.84
N TRP A 116 0.44 -10.81 5.09
CA TRP A 116 -0.95 -11.11 5.43
C TRP A 116 -1.90 -9.92 5.17
N ALA A 117 -1.47 -8.69 5.45
CA ALA A 117 -2.25 -7.50 5.14
C ALA A 117 -2.47 -7.36 3.62
N ILE A 118 -1.43 -7.58 2.81
CA ILE A 118 -1.53 -7.57 1.34
C ILE A 118 -2.47 -8.68 0.84
N LEU A 119 -2.36 -9.90 1.37
CA LEU A 119 -3.28 -11.01 1.04
C LEU A 119 -4.73 -10.66 1.39
N SER A 120 -4.95 -10.01 2.53
CA SER A 120 -6.28 -9.59 2.97
C SER A 120 -6.85 -8.52 2.03
N VAL A 121 -6.06 -7.53 1.63
CA VAL A 121 -6.47 -6.53 0.63
C VAL A 121 -6.84 -7.20 -0.69
N ARG A 122 -6.04 -8.17 -1.16
CA ARG A 122 -6.35 -8.89 -2.42
C ARG A 122 -7.65 -9.68 -2.32
N SER A 123 -7.87 -10.38 -1.21
CA SER A 123 -9.08 -11.17 -0.98
C SER A 123 -10.32 -10.29 -0.91
N LEU A 124 -10.25 -9.16 -0.19
CA LEU A 124 -11.40 -8.30 0.07
C LEU A 124 -11.67 -7.30 -1.06
N CYS A 125 -10.64 -6.87 -1.78
CA CYS A 125 -10.72 -5.76 -2.72
C CYS A 125 -10.35 -6.14 -4.15
N GLY A 126 -9.99 -7.40 -4.45
CA GLY A 126 -9.40 -7.79 -5.74
C GLY A 126 -10.25 -7.48 -6.97
N ALA A 127 -11.58 -7.44 -6.84
CA ALA A 127 -12.48 -7.04 -7.92
C ALA A 127 -12.48 -5.52 -8.20
N ILE A 128 -12.06 -4.70 -7.23
CA ILE A 128 -12.06 -3.24 -7.28
C ILE A 128 -10.65 -2.72 -7.55
N LEU A 129 -9.65 -3.31 -6.90
CA LEU A 129 -8.24 -2.98 -7.03
C LEU A 129 -7.60 -3.84 -8.11
N VAL A 130 -7.99 -3.59 -9.37
CA VAL A 130 -7.28 -4.13 -10.53
C VAL A 130 -5.98 -3.32 -10.68
N LEU A 131 -4.92 -3.79 -10.02
CA LEU A 131 -3.59 -3.20 -10.11
C LEU A 131 -2.80 -3.90 -11.20
N PRO A 132 -2.11 -3.14 -12.08
CA PRO A 132 -1.32 -3.76 -13.12
C PRO A 132 -0.20 -4.58 -12.47
N SER A 133 -0.10 -5.85 -12.85
CA SER A 133 1.04 -6.70 -12.51
C SER A 133 2.25 -6.27 -13.35
N ARG A 134 2.77 -5.08 -13.07
CA ARG A 134 4.03 -4.64 -13.68
C ARG A 134 5.15 -5.50 -13.09
N PRO A 135 6.08 -6.03 -13.91
CA PRO A 135 7.29 -6.61 -13.38
C PRO A 135 7.97 -5.55 -12.49
N LEU A 136 8.46 -5.96 -11.32
CA LEU A 136 9.32 -5.12 -10.50
C LEU A 136 10.49 -4.68 -11.38
N GLN A 137 10.49 -3.43 -11.85
CA GLN A 137 11.70 -2.85 -12.40
C GLN A 137 12.64 -2.72 -11.21
N VAL A 138 13.70 -3.54 -11.24
CA VAL A 138 14.67 -3.75 -10.15
C VAL A 138 15.54 -2.50 -9.92
N ASP A 139 15.48 -1.51 -10.81
CA ASP A 139 16.32 -0.31 -10.79
C ASP A 139 15.48 0.98 -10.73
N ASP A 140 14.59 1.11 -9.75
CA ASP A 140 14.05 2.42 -9.38
C ASP A 140 14.85 2.94 -8.18
N PRO A 141 15.89 3.78 -8.37
CA PRO A 141 16.73 4.24 -7.27
C PRO A 141 15.98 5.09 -6.23
N ALA A 142 14.73 5.48 -6.53
CA ALA A 142 13.85 6.18 -5.61
C ALA A 142 12.93 5.22 -4.82
N CYS A 143 12.91 3.92 -5.13
CA CYS A 143 12.12 2.93 -4.41
C CYS A 143 12.62 2.81 -2.95
N PRO A 144 11.72 2.92 -1.96
CA PRO A 144 12.12 2.85 -0.55
C PRO A 144 12.51 1.43 -0.12
N PHE A 145 12.16 0.40 -0.90
CA PHE A 145 12.46 -1.00 -0.60
C PHE A 145 13.81 -1.49 -1.16
N ASP A 146 14.45 -0.73 -2.06
CA ASP A 146 15.75 -1.10 -2.67
C ASP A 146 16.94 -0.64 -1.82
N ARG A 147 16.69 0.10 -0.73
CA ARG A 147 17.73 0.45 0.25
C ARG A 147 17.77 -0.62 1.35
N PRO A 148 18.96 -1.13 1.73
CA PRO A 148 19.07 -2.06 2.84
C PRO A 148 18.51 -1.44 4.12
N PHE A 149 17.67 -2.18 4.85
CA PHE A 149 17.15 -1.78 6.15
C PHE A 149 18.33 -1.67 7.14
N GLY A 150 18.82 -0.46 7.36
CA GLY A 150 19.89 -0.17 8.32
C GLY A 150 21.25 0.07 7.65
N ALA A 151 21.60 1.36 7.56
CA ALA A 151 22.98 1.83 7.56
C ALA A 151 23.15 2.76 8.77
#